data_AF-A0A972D613-F1
#
_entry.id   AF-A0A972D613-F1
#
_cell.length_a   1.000
_cell.length_b   1.000
_cell.length_c   1.000
_cell.angle_alpha   90.00
_cell.angle_beta   90.00
_cell.angle_gamma   90.00
#
_symmetry.space_group_name_H-M   'P 1'
#
loop_
_entity.id
_entity.type
_entity.pdbx_description
1 polymer ?
#
loop_
_entity_poly.entity_id
_entity_poly.type
_entity_poly.pdbx_seq_one_letter_code
_entity_poly.pdbx_strand_id
1 'polypeptide(L)'
;MALAEQLTQRGFTYDAPPNFILSLGPLPEMAAVNGYSQYLRSRAGGSILLGRIALENFRKELVKLAAESNFHQFYREKRPYLQELLSSTMKGFEGQKILTWLQDFFGAKGDEYHLVLAPAFFPGGGYGVTIETKDGRRLVYQIIREYGQSEDTPEFGGIYDLEQLSLHEWGHSFVNPALEKYRQQVRALNKLFIPVKERMAQMAYPNVETFFNEQVLRAAVLLGTKDLYGELESARGLEFEILTGFYLTEFTVEQLKFYQANRDQYPDFVQFVPYLLEQYKQHQEELISLAQEAKEFEIKEVKIKAAYWPGERGIEMLTPRYHPSLLIEAELPGRPLSVQQVNAFLLAAGLDFQLVAADKVVVEARIYEGNLYPINNQITWGFWLSFTDEEYSKLAPGVTYRLVPKTENPEYKWVMDQAITLALP
;
A
#
# COMPACT_ATOMS: atom_id res chain seq x y z
N MET A 1 7.64 18.61 -25.72
CA MET A 1 6.31 18.39 -25.09
C MET A 1 5.39 17.51 -25.95
N ALA A 2 5.17 17.82 -27.23
CA ALA A 2 4.23 17.06 -28.09
C ALA A 2 4.45 15.53 -28.15
N LEU A 3 5.71 15.05 -28.22
CA LEU A 3 5.99 13.61 -28.29
C LEU A 3 5.69 12.87 -26.97
N ALA A 4 5.99 13.50 -25.83
CA ALA A 4 5.68 12.93 -24.52
C ALA A 4 4.16 12.83 -24.31
N GLU A 5 3.41 13.85 -24.70
CA GLU A 5 1.95 13.84 -24.65
C GLU A 5 1.34 12.74 -25.53
N GLN A 6 1.85 12.56 -26.75
CA GLN A 6 1.42 11.47 -27.63
C GLN A 6 1.70 10.08 -27.05
N LEU A 7 2.84 9.90 -26.38
CA LEU A 7 3.17 8.67 -25.69
C LEU A 7 2.20 8.42 -24.52
N THR A 8 1.94 9.43 -23.70
CA THR A 8 0.98 9.37 -22.59
C THR A 8 -0.41 8.96 -23.06
N GLN A 9 -0.92 9.57 -24.14
CA GLN A 9 -2.23 9.23 -24.72
C GLN A 9 -2.32 7.77 -25.21
N ARG A 10 -1.19 7.13 -25.50
CA ARG A 10 -1.10 5.72 -25.90
C ARG A 10 -0.92 4.76 -24.72
N GLY A 11 -0.92 5.28 -23.50
CA GLY A 11 -0.75 4.52 -22.28
C GLY A 11 0.70 4.40 -21.81
N PHE A 12 1.64 5.22 -22.32
CA PHE A 12 3.00 5.29 -21.78
C PHE A 12 3.02 6.13 -20.48
N THR A 13 2.47 5.55 -19.42
CA THR A 13 2.18 6.18 -18.13
C THR A 13 2.68 5.30 -16.97
N TYR A 14 2.61 5.82 -15.74
CA TYR A 14 3.01 5.11 -14.52
C TYR A 14 4.46 4.60 -14.56
N ASP A 15 4.65 3.29 -14.61
CA ASP A 15 5.92 2.58 -14.56
C ASP A 15 6.68 2.58 -15.91
N ALA A 16 5.99 2.83 -17.03
CA ALA A 16 6.59 2.73 -18.35
C ALA A 16 7.67 3.81 -18.63
N PRO A 17 7.46 5.10 -18.31
CA PRO A 17 8.51 6.12 -18.46
C PRO A 17 9.80 5.84 -17.67
N PRO A 18 9.77 5.52 -16.36
CA PRO A 18 11.02 5.26 -15.65
C PRO A 18 11.67 3.93 -16.06
N ASN A 19 10.89 2.89 -16.40
CA ASN A 19 11.41 1.65 -16.98
C ASN A 19 12.17 1.91 -18.30
N PHE A 20 11.64 2.79 -19.14
CA PHE A 20 12.34 3.22 -20.35
C PHE A 20 13.68 3.91 -20.04
N ILE A 21 13.73 4.82 -19.07
CA ILE A 21 14.99 5.48 -18.68
C ILE A 21 16.02 4.49 -18.16
N LEU A 22 15.61 3.52 -17.32
CA LEU A 22 16.51 2.47 -16.82
C LEU A 22 17.03 1.54 -17.93
N SER A 23 16.34 1.46 -19.07
CA SER A 23 16.77 0.69 -20.23
C SER A 23 17.83 1.40 -21.10
N LEU A 24 18.22 2.63 -20.74
CA LEU A 24 19.17 3.46 -21.48
C LEU A 24 20.51 3.58 -20.73
N GLY A 25 21.59 3.71 -21.50
CA GLY A 25 22.91 4.07 -20.97
C GLY A 25 23.00 5.54 -20.53
N PRO A 26 24.18 5.99 -20.09
CA PRO A 26 24.38 7.37 -19.64
C PRO A 26 24.29 8.39 -20.79
N LEU A 27 24.10 9.65 -20.42
CA LEU A 27 24.34 10.79 -21.32
C LEU A 27 25.83 10.86 -21.73
N PRO A 28 26.16 11.39 -22.92
CA PRO A 28 25.24 12.03 -23.87
C PRO A 28 24.52 11.06 -24.82
N GLU A 29 24.96 9.80 -24.95
CA GLU A 29 24.45 8.90 -25.98
C GLU A 29 23.09 8.30 -25.63
N MET A 30 22.83 8.07 -24.33
CA MET A 30 21.68 7.32 -23.82
C MET A 30 21.40 6.06 -24.63
N ALA A 31 22.43 5.24 -24.88
CA ALA A 31 22.29 4.09 -25.78
C ALA A 31 21.36 3.02 -25.20
N ALA A 32 20.41 2.51 -25.99
CA ALA A 32 19.54 1.39 -25.59
C ALA A 32 20.30 0.06 -25.73
N VAL A 33 21.29 -0.18 -24.85
CA VAL A 33 22.22 -1.32 -24.95
C VAL A 33 21.50 -2.67 -24.95
N ASN A 34 20.45 -2.80 -24.14
CA ASN A 34 19.61 -4.01 -24.07
C ASN A 34 18.38 -3.95 -24.99
N GLY A 35 18.21 -2.85 -25.75
CA GLY A 35 16.99 -2.55 -26.49
C GLY A 35 15.81 -2.26 -25.55
N TYR A 36 14.60 -2.23 -26.11
CA TYR A 36 13.36 -2.02 -25.34
C TYR A 36 12.63 -3.34 -25.16
N SER A 37 12.08 -3.62 -23.97
CA SER A 37 11.24 -4.79 -23.74
C SER A 37 9.98 -4.78 -24.61
N GLN A 38 9.36 -5.95 -24.82
CA GLN A 38 8.06 -6.02 -25.52
C GLN A 38 7.00 -5.17 -24.81
N TYR A 39 7.06 -5.18 -23.48
CA TYR A 39 6.23 -4.36 -22.61
C TYR A 39 6.32 -2.86 -22.97
N LEU A 40 7.53 -2.28 -22.94
CA LEU A 40 7.73 -0.87 -23.27
C LEU A 40 7.27 -0.52 -24.68
N ARG A 41 7.54 -1.40 -25.66
CA ARG A 41 7.10 -1.19 -27.05
C ARG A 41 5.57 -1.18 -27.15
N SER A 42 4.89 -2.10 -26.45
CA SER A 42 3.43 -2.16 -26.43
C SER A 42 2.83 -0.88 -25.82
N ARG A 43 3.38 -0.40 -24.69
CA ARG A 43 2.94 0.83 -24.01
C ARG A 43 3.19 2.11 -24.82
N ALA A 44 4.21 2.14 -25.69
CA ALA A 44 4.59 3.35 -26.42
C ALA A 44 3.87 3.55 -27.77
N GLY A 45 3.47 2.47 -28.47
CA GLY A 45 3.04 2.57 -29.86
C GLY A 45 1.79 1.79 -30.25
N GLY A 46 1.10 1.14 -29.30
CA GLY A 46 -0.06 0.29 -29.58
C GLY A 46 0.26 -1.00 -30.37
N SER A 47 1.47 -1.11 -30.92
CA SER A 47 2.05 -2.31 -31.53
C SER A 47 3.57 -2.33 -31.30
N ILE A 48 4.16 -3.52 -31.34
CA ILE A 48 5.60 -3.73 -31.06
C ILE A 48 6.49 -2.92 -32.01
N LEU A 49 6.15 -2.85 -33.29
CA LEU A 49 6.95 -2.17 -34.31
C LEU A 49 6.90 -0.64 -34.14
N LEU A 50 5.69 -0.07 -34.05
CA LEU A 50 5.52 1.37 -33.88
C LEU A 50 6.06 1.85 -32.54
N GLY A 51 5.93 1.02 -31.49
CA GLY A 51 6.48 1.28 -30.18
C GLY A 51 7.99 1.48 -30.18
N ARG A 52 8.73 0.59 -30.87
CA ARG A 52 10.18 0.74 -31.00
C ARG A 52 10.58 2.06 -31.64
N ILE A 53 9.89 2.46 -32.73
CA ILE A 53 10.17 3.71 -33.43
C ILE A 53 9.86 4.91 -32.52
N ALA A 54 8.72 4.87 -31.82
CA ALA A 54 8.34 5.94 -30.89
C ALA A 54 9.36 6.12 -29.76
N LEU A 55 9.82 5.01 -29.16
CA LEU A 55 10.84 5.03 -28.11
C LEU A 55 12.20 5.54 -28.61
N GLU A 56 12.64 5.13 -29.81
CA GLU A 56 13.88 5.66 -30.40
C GLU A 56 13.79 7.16 -30.69
N ASN A 57 12.66 7.63 -31.20
CA ASN A 57 12.44 9.05 -31.42
C ASN A 57 12.45 9.81 -30.10
N PHE A 58 11.77 9.28 -29.08
CA PHE A 58 11.74 9.91 -27.77
C PHE A 58 13.12 9.96 -27.11
N ARG A 59 13.91 8.90 -27.21
CA ARG A 59 15.31 8.85 -26.77
C ARG A 59 16.16 9.96 -27.42
N LYS A 60 16.03 10.14 -28.73
CA LYS A 60 16.77 11.19 -29.47
C LYS A 60 16.36 12.60 -29.03
N GLU A 61 15.07 12.82 -28.82
CA GLU A 61 14.57 14.10 -28.31
C GLU A 61 15.02 14.36 -26.87
N LEU A 62 15.13 13.34 -26.02
CA LEU A 62 15.70 13.48 -24.67
C LEU A 62 17.19 13.85 -24.71
N VAL A 63 17.98 13.21 -25.59
CA VAL A 63 19.40 13.57 -25.78
C VAL A 63 19.54 15.02 -26.25
N LYS A 64 18.70 15.44 -27.20
CA LYS A 64 18.67 16.82 -27.70
C LYS A 64 18.30 17.80 -26.57
N LEU A 65 17.24 17.51 -25.83
CA LEU A 65 16.80 18.32 -24.68
C LEU A 65 17.89 18.42 -23.62
N ALA A 66 18.59 17.32 -23.30
CA ALA A 66 19.67 17.31 -22.33
C ALA A 66 20.84 18.21 -22.76
N ALA A 67 21.15 18.26 -24.06
CA ALA A 67 22.16 19.15 -24.62
C ALA A 67 21.71 20.63 -24.59
N GLU A 68 20.48 20.92 -25.04
CA GLU A 68 19.93 22.28 -25.11
C GLU A 68 19.74 22.92 -23.72
N SER A 69 19.39 22.12 -22.72
CA SER A 69 19.20 22.57 -21.33
C SER A 69 20.47 22.56 -20.48
N ASN A 70 21.60 22.10 -21.05
CA ASN A 70 22.84 21.86 -20.30
C ASN A 70 22.64 20.95 -19.07
N PHE A 71 21.76 19.96 -19.19
CA PHE A 71 21.34 19.08 -18.09
C PHE A 71 22.50 18.33 -17.46
N HIS A 72 23.52 17.96 -18.24
CA HIS A 72 24.69 17.26 -17.71
C HIS A 72 25.49 18.14 -16.74
N GLN A 73 25.60 19.45 -17.00
CA GLN A 73 26.21 20.37 -16.03
C GLN A 73 25.33 20.51 -14.78
N PHE A 74 24.03 20.76 -14.96
CA PHE A 74 23.08 20.83 -13.85
C PHE A 74 23.15 19.58 -12.95
N TYR A 75 23.17 18.38 -13.53
CA TYR A 75 23.27 17.13 -12.77
C TYR A 75 24.59 17.03 -12.00
N ARG A 76 25.72 17.42 -12.60
CA ARG A 76 27.02 17.44 -11.90
C ARG A 76 27.01 18.40 -10.71
N GLU A 77 26.40 19.58 -10.86
CA GLU A 77 26.26 20.57 -9.80
C GLU A 77 25.34 20.08 -8.67
N LYS A 78 24.28 19.33 -8.99
CA LYS A 78 23.35 18.76 -8.00
C LYS A 78 23.80 17.43 -7.42
N ARG A 79 24.83 16.79 -7.96
CA ARG A 79 25.30 15.46 -7.53
C ARG A 79 25.62 15.39 -6.02
N PRO A 80 26.33 16.35 -5.40
CA PRO A 80 26.59 16.30 -3.96
C PRO A 80 25.31 16.28 -3.12
N TYR A 81 24.33 17.14 -3.47
CA TYR A 81 23.02 17.19 -2.84
C TYR A 81 22.25 15.87 -2.98
N LEU A 82 22.21 15.29 -4.19
CA LEU A 82 21.56 14.00 -4.43
C LEU A 82 22.23 12.85 -3.67
N GLN A 83 23.55 12.89 -3.50
CA GLN A 83 24.31 11.90 -2.72
C GLN A 83 24.03 12.01 -1.23
N GLU A 84 23.91 13.22 -0.70
CA GLU A 84 23.51 13.47 0.69
C GLU A 84 22.09 12.96 0.94
N LEU A 85 21.15 13.29 0.05
CA LEU A 85 19.76 12.82 0.11
C LEU A 85 19.66 11.29 0.07
N LEU A 86 20.43 10.63 -0.81
CA LEU A 86 20.53 9.18 -0.85
C LEU A 86 21.07 8.62 0.47
N SER A 87 22.15 9.21 0.99
CA SER A 87 22.81 8.73 2.21
C SER A 87 21.92 8.88 3.45
N SER A 88 21.17 9.97 3.56
CA SER A 88 20.23 10.21 4.66
C SER A 88 19.03 9.28 4.58
N THR A 89 18.43 9.13 3.40
CA THR A 89 17.26 8.26 3.18
C THR A 89 17.59 6.79 3.43
N MET A 90 18.78 6.35 3.04
CA MET A 90 19.21 4.95 3.16
C MET A 90 19.83 4.61 4.52
N LYS A 91 19.90 5.57 5.45
CA LYS A 91 20.54 5.38 6.74
C LYS A 91 19.77 4.34 7.56
N GLY A 92 20.41 3.20 7.82
CA GLY A 92 19.83 2.09 8.58
C GLY A 92 19.08 1.07 7.73
N PHE A 93 19.10 1.20 6.40
CA PHE A 93 18.39 0.27 5.51
C PHE A 93 19.08 -1.08 5.44
N GLU A 94 18.36 -2.15 5.78
CA GLU A 94 18.87 -3.51 5.75
C GLU A 94 18.44 -4.26 4.47
N GLY A 95 18.73 -3.72 3.28
CA GLY A 95 18.30 -4.32 2.01
C GLY A 95 18.67 -5.79 1.81
N GLN A 96 19.82 -6.24 2.34
CA GLN A 96 20.22 -7.64 2.28
C GLN A 96 19.30 -8.56 3.11
N LYS A 97 18.76 -8.09 4.24
CA LYS A 97 17.78 -8.82 5.05
C LYS A 97 16.52 -9.08 4.23
N ILE A 98 16.01 -8.04 3.56
CA ILE A 98 14.82 -8.12 2.71
C ILE A 98 15.05 -9.05 1.51
N LEU A 99 16.16 -8.88 0.82
CA LEU A 99 16.51 -9.71 -0.34
C LEU A 99 16.69 -11.18 0.04
N THR A 100 17.32 -11.46 1.18
CA THR A 100 17.50 -12.83 1.66
C THR A 100 16.14 -13.49 1.91
N TRP A 101 15.24 -12.80 2.61
CA TRP A 101 13.88 -13.30 2.83
C TRP A 101 13.15 -13.59 1.52
N LEU A 102 13.18 -12.65 0.55
CA LEU A 102 12.53 -12.84 -0.75
C LEU A 102 13.07 -14.07 -1.49
N GLN A 103 14.40 -14.22 -1.57
CA GLN A 103 15.00 -15.33 -2.30
C GLN A 103 14.71 -16.68 -1.65
N ASP A 104 14.76 -16.75 -0.32
CA ASP A 104 14.46 -17.97 0.44
C ASP A 104 12.98 -18.33 0.30
N PHE A 105 12.09 -17.34 0.45
CA PHE A 105 10.66 -17.52 0.29
C PHE A 105 10.31 -18.00 -1.11
N PHE A 106 10.74 -17.31 -2.17
CA PHE A 106 10.38 -17.65 -3.55
C PHE A 106 11.19 -18.81 -4.15
N GLY A 107 12.29 -19.24 -3.50
CA GLY A 107 13.14 -20.32 -3.99
C GLY A 107 13.93 -19.98 -5.25
N ALA A 108 14.16 -18.69 -5.50
CA ALA A 108 14.87 -18.19 -6.68
C ALA A 108 15.88 -17.11 -6.29
N LYS A 109 16.95 -16.97 -7.08
CA LYS A 109 17.95 -15.92 -6.91
C LYS A 109 17.91 -14.97 -8.11
N GLY A 110 18.02 -13.68 -7.84
CA GLY A 110 18.28 -12.67 -8.87
C GLY A 110 19.77 -12.37 -8.95
N ASP A 111 20.18 -11.65 -10.01
CA ASP A 111 21.59 -11.30 -10.20
C ASP A 111 21.94 -9.99 -9.47
N GLU A 112 21.15 -8.94 -9.69
CA GLU A 112 21.42 -7.62 -9.12
C GLU A 112 20.13 -6.90 -8.72
N TYR A 113 20.16 -6.27 -7.54
CA TYR A 113 19.06 -5.47 -7.00
C TYR A 113 19.53 -4.05 -6.76
N HIS A 114 18.77 -3.09 -7.28
CA HIS A 114 19.10 -1.69 -7.32
C HIS A 114 17.94 -0.87 -6.76
N LEU A 115 18.28 0.24 -6.13
CA LEU A 115 17.32 1.19 -5.57
C LEU A 115 17.60 2.57 -6.13
N VAL A 116 16.56 3.22 -6.64
CA VAL A 116 16.62 4.49 -7.35
C VAL A 116 15.69 5.49 -6.68
N LEU A 117 16.25 6.53 -6.06
CA LEU A 117 15.47 7.65 -5.53
C LEU A 117 15.14 8.60 -6.68
N ALA A 118 13.85 8.85 -6.89
CA ALA A 118 13.34 9.75 -7.90
C ALA A 118 12.71 11.00 -7.25
N PRO A 119 13.52 12.00 -6.84
CA PRO A 119 13.03 13.17 -6.09
C PRO A 119 12.08 14.08 -6.88
N ALA A 120 12.01 13.91 -8.19
CA ALA A 120 11.11 14.66 -9.08
C ALA A 120 9.86 13.86 -9.49
N PHE A 121 9.66 12.66 -8.94
CA PHE A 121 8.50 11.82 -9.20
C PHE A 121 7.61 11.79 -7.96
N PHE A 122 6.36 12.21 -8.11
CA PHE A 122 5.38 12.29 -7.02
C PHE A 122 3.96 12.02 -7.57
N PRO A 123 2.95 11.78 -6.71
CA PRO A 123 3.07 11.50 -5.27
C PRO A 123 3.67 10.10 -5.02
N GLY A 124 4.00 9.81 -3.75
CA GLY A 124 4.88 8.70 -3.32
C GLY A 124 4.51 7.26 -3.74
N GLY A 125 5.15 6.27 -3.12
CA GLY A 125 5.11 4.86 -3.54
C GLY A 125 6.25 4.51 -4.49
N GLY A 126 6.13 3.41 -5.24
CA GLY A 126 7.25 2.92 -6.06
C GLY A 126 6.86 2.23 -7.36
N TYR A 127 7.89 1.80 -8.07
CA TYR A 127 7.78 0.92 -9.22
C TYR A 127 8.90 -0.13 -9.23
N GLY A 128 8.52 -1.40 -9.35
CA GLY A 128 9.40 -2.52 -9.59
C GLY A 128 9.65 -2.73 -11.08
N VAL A 129 10.91 -2.74 -11.49
CA VAL A 129 11.31 -2.94 -12.89
C VAL A 129 12.35 -4.05 -12.96
N THR A 130 12.15 -5.03 -13.83
CA THR A 130 13.16 -6.04 -14.15
C THR A 130 13.64 -5.85 -15.59
N ILE A 131 14.96 -5.69 -15.76
CA ILE A 131 15.63 -5.61 -17.06
C ILE A 131 16.42 -6.90 -17.27
N GLU A 132 16.10 -7.60 -18.35
CA GLU A 132 16.91 -8.71 -18.85
C GLU A 132 17.98 -8.16 -19.79
N THR A 133 19.24 -8.40 -19.45
CA THR A 133 20.38 -7.96 -20.25
C THR A 133 20.65 -8.93 -21.40
N LYS A 134 21.39 -8.49 -22.41
CA LYS A 134 21.75 -9.36 -23.56
C LYS A 134 22.57 -10.59 -23.18
N ASP A 135 23.34 -10.51 -22.09
CA ASP A 135 24.10 -11.61 -21.49
C ASP A 135 23.24 -12.48 -20.55
N GLY A 136 21.94 -12.22 -20.43
CA GLY A 136 20.98 -13.07 -19.71
C GLY A 136 20.88 -12.79 -18.20
N ARG A 137 21.50 -11.71 -17.70
CA ARG A 137 21.34 -11.29 -16.31
C ARG A 137 20.01 -10.55 -16.10
N ARG A 138 19.48 -10.64 -14.89
CA ARG A 138 18.30 -9.90 -14.42
C ARG A 138 18.71 -8.80 -13.46
N LEU A 139 18.51 -7.57 -13.90
CA LEU A 139 18.68 -6.37 -13.08
C LEU A 139 17.31 -5.96 -12.54
N VAL A 140 17.12 -6.04 -11.23
CA VAL A 140 15.88 -5.65 -10.55
C VAL A 140 16.07 -4.26 -9.97
N TYR A 141 15.16 -3.36 -10.27
CA TYR A 141 15.14 -1.99 -9.80
C TYR A 141 13.88 -1.73 -9.00
N GLN A 142 14.02 -1.06 -7.88
CA GLN A 142 12.96 -0.34 -7.20
C GLN A 142 13.17 1.15 -7.42
N ILE A 143 12.20 1.80 -8.02
CA ILE A 143 12.15 3.26 -8.12
C ILE A 143 11.27 3.77 -6.99
N ILE A 144 11.77 4.70 -6.20
CA ILE A 144 11.05 5.31 -5.07
C ILE A 144 10.67 6.73 -5.45
N ARG A 145 9.38 7.03 -5.31
CA ARG A 145 8.82 8.36 -5.57
C ARG A 145 8.77 9.17 -4.27
N GLU A 146 8.96 10.48 -4.44
CA GLU A 146 8.82 11.48 -3.40
C GLU A 146 7.33 11.67 -3.05
N TYR A 147 7.02 11.97 -1.78
CA TYR A 147 5.63 12.04 -1.31
C TYR A 147 4.81 13.19 -1.91
N GLY A 148 5.44 14.28 -2.30
CA GLY A 148 4.84 15.48 -2.87
C GLY A 148 4.38 16.49 -1.82
N GLN A 149 4.89 16.37 -0.59
CA GLN A 149 4.42 17.15 0.56
C GLN A 149 5.44 18.17 1.09
N SER A 150 6.72 18.02 0.72
CA SER A 150 7.75 18.95 1.16
C SER A 150 7.90 20.13 0.22
N GLU A 151 8.13 21.33 0.78
CA GLU A 151 8.38 22.55 0.01
C GLU A 151 9.85 22.68 -0.43
N ASP A 152 10.78 22.18 0.40
CA ASP A 152 12.21 22.47 0.25
C ASP A 152 13.09 21.23 0.01
N THR A 153 12.71 20.05 0.52
CA THR A 153 13.54 18.83 0.45
C THR A 153 12.70 17.59 0.19
N PRO A 154 12.98 16.79 -0.86
CA PRO A 154 12.28 15.53 -1.14
C PRO A 154 12.20 14.60 0.07
N GLU A 155 11.01 14.08 0.35
CA GLU A 155 10.75 13.12 1.43
C GLU A 155 10.35 11.76 0.84
N PHE A 156 10.96 10.68 1.38
CA PHE A 156 10.80 9.30 0.89
C PHE A 156 10.31 8.31 1.96
N GLY A 157 9.78 8.81 3.09
CA GLY A 157 9.31 7.98 4.19
C GLY A 157 10.41 7.56 5.16
N GLY A 158 9.98 6.87 6.21
CA GLY A 158 10.85 6.29 7.21
C GLY A 158 11.49 5.00 6.71
N ILE A 159 12.42 4.47 7.52
CA ILE A 159 13.14 3.24 7.16
C ILE A 159 12.21 2.03 7.02
N TYR A 160 11.17 1.97 7.85
CA TYR A 160 10.16 0.92 7.75
C TYR A 160 9.41 0.98 6.42
N ASP A 161 8.98 2.17 5.98
CA ASP A 161 8.29 2.36 4.70
C ASP A 161 9.17 1.93 3.52
N LEU A 162 10.46 2.28 3.58
CA LEU A 162 11.45 1.89 2.59
C LEU A 162 11.61 0.37 2.49
N GLU A 163 11.72 -0.31 3.62
CA GLU A 163 11.87 -1.77 3.66
C GLU A 163 10.61 -2.51 3.23
N GLN A 164 9.42 -2.03 3.62
CA GLN A 164 8.14 -2.55 3.15
C GLN A 164 7.96 -2.36 1.64
N LEU A 165 8.32 -1.18 1.12
CA LEU A 165 8.30 -0.93 -0.31
C LEU A 165 9.34 -1.80 -1.04
N SER A 166 10.50 -2.07 -0.44
CA SER A 166 11.50 -2.96 -1.03
C SER A 166 11.00 -4.40 -1.10
N LEU A 167 10.33 -4.88 -0.04
CA LEU A 167 9.71 -6.20 0.00
C LEU A 167 8.67 -6.36 -1.13
N HIS A 168 7.89 -5.30 -1.38
CA HIS A 168 6.90 -5.26 -2.45
C HIS A 168 7.54 -5.17 -3.85
N GLU A 169 8.30 -4.11 -4.12
CA GLU A 169 8.78 -3.79 -5.47
C GLU A 169 9.82 -4.79 -5.98
N TRP A 170 10.71 -5.29 -5.10
CA TRP A 170 11.59 -6.40 -5.48
C TRP A 170 10.83 -7.72 -5.58
N GLY A 171 9.76 -7.91 -4.80
CA GLY A 171 8.89 -9.08 -4.85
C GLY A 171 8.23 -9.28 -6.22
N HIS A 172 7.92 -8.20 -6.96
CA HIS A 172 7.42 -8.28 -8.33
C HIS A 172 8.35 -9.06 -9.27
N SER A 173 9.67 -9.03 -9.03
CA SER A 173 10.65 -9.78 -9.84
C SER A 173 10.50 -11.31 -9.73
N PHE A 174 9.81 -11.78 -8.70
CA PHE A 174 9.51 -13.20 -8.47
C PHE A 174 8.09 -13.56 -8.91
N VAL A 175 7.09 -12.76 -8.49
CA VAL A 175 5.66 -13.07 -8.68
C VAL A 175 5.23 -12.90 -10.14
N ASN A 176 5.51 -11.74 -10.74
CA ASN A 176 5.02 -11.41 -12.08
C ASN A 176 5.48 -12.43 -13.14
N PRO A 177 6.78 -12.77 -13.27
CA PRO A 177 7.19 -13.77 -14.26
C PRO A 177 6.71 -15.18 -13.96
N ALA A 178 6.42 -15.52 -12.70
CA ALA A 178 5.86 -16.82 -12.33
C ALA A 178 4.41 -16.95 -12.80
N LEU A 179 3.57 -15.92 -12.57
CA LEU A 179 2.17 -15.91 -12.99
C LEU A 179 1.99 -15.71 -14.49
N GLU A 180 2.85 -14.93 -15.15
CA GLU A 180 2.79 -14.73 -16.62
C GLU A 180 2.96 -16.05 -17.40
N LYS A 181 3.69 -17.04 -16.85
CA LYS A 181 3.78 -18.39 -17.45
C LYS A 181 2.43 -19.12 -17.50
N TYR A 182 1.51 -18.76 -16.59
CA TYR A 182 0.18 -19.35 -16.43
C TYR A 182 -0.93 -18.33 -16.74
N ARG A 183 -0.62 -17.39 -17.65
CA ARG A 183 -1.50 -16.28 -18.03
C ARG A 183 -2.93 -16.72 -18.37
N GLN A 184 -3.09 -17.83 -19.08
CA GLN A 184 -4.40 -18.34 -19.47
C GLN A 184 -5.21 -18.83 -18.27
N GLN A 185 -4.57 -19.50 -17.31
CA GLN A 185 -5.17 -19.94 -16.06
C GLN A 185 -5.57 -18.74 -15.19
N VAL A 186 -4.71 -17.73 -15.08
CA VAL A 186 -5.04 -16.47 -14.38
C VAL A 186 -6.25 -15.80 -15.02
N ARG A 187 -6.31 -15.71 -16.35
CA ARG A 187 -7.49 -15.16 -17.06
C ARG A 187 -8.78 -15.92 -16.78
N ALA A 188 -8.70 -17.24 -16.58
CA ALA A 188 -9.86 -18.05 -16.24
C ALA A 188 -10.45 -17.71 -14.85
N LEU A 189 -9.67 -17.06 -13.98
CA LEU A 189 -10.11 -16.59 -12.65
C LEU A 189 -10.83 -15.24 -12.71
N ASN A 190 -11.16 -14.70 -13.89
CA ASN A 190 -11.77 -13.37 -14.04
C ASN A 190 -13.05 -13.16 -13.20
N LYS A 191 -13.81 -14.22 -12.89
CA LYS A 191 -14.97 -14.11 -12.01
C LYS A 191 -14.61 -13.61 -10.60
N LEU A 192 -13.42 -13.94 -10.08
CA LEU A 192 -12.93 -13.46 -8.79
C LEU A 192 -12.52 -11.97 -8.83
N PHE A 193 -12.22 -11.44 -10.02
CA PHE A 193 -11.88 -10.03 -10.21
C PHE A 193 -13.12 -9.14 -10.37
N ILE A 194 -14.21 -9.65 -10.97
CA ILE A 194 -15.43 -8.88 -11.26
C ILE A 194 -15.95 -8.08 -10.05
N PRO A 195 -16.05 -8.64 -8.82
CA PRO A 195 -16.60 -7.92 -7.67
C PRO A 195 -15.83 -6.63 -7.32
N VAL A 196 -14.52 -6.59 -7.61
CA VAL A 196 -13.63 -5.49 -7.22
C VAL A 196 -13.10 -4.67 -8.39
N LYS A 197 -13.48 -5.02 -9.63
CA LYS A 197 -12.98 -4.42 -10.88
C LYS A 197 -12.98 -2.89 -10.87
N GLU A 198 -14.08 -2.26 -10.46
CA GLU A 198 -14.21 -0.79 -10.50
C GLU A 198 -13.21 -0.11 -9.57
N ARG A 199 -13.09 -0.63 -8.35
CA ARG A 199 -12.12 -0.16 -7.35
C ARG A 199 -10.68 -0.41 -7.79
N MET A 200 -10.41 -1.60 -8.30
CA MET A 200 -9.08 -1.97 -8.82
C MET A 200 -8.67 -1.07 -9.99
N ALA A 201 -9.59 -0.72 -10.89
CA ALA A 201 -9.31 0.21 -11.98
C ALA A 201 -8.92 1.62 -11.50
N GLN A 202 -9.51 2.11 -10.40
CA GLN A 202 -9.13 3.41 -9.79
C GLN A 202 -7.70 3.40 -9.23
N MET A 203 -7.17 2.23 -8.87
CA MET A 203 -5.81 2.03 -8.38
C MET A 203 -4.84 1.55 -9.48
N ALA A 204 -5.21 1.72 -10.76
CA ALA A 204 -4.43 1.29 -11.92
C ALA A 204 -4.23 -0.24 -12.06
N TYR A 205 -5.17 -1.03 -11.52
CA TYR A 205 -5.25 -2.50 -11.69
C TYR A 205 -6.46 -2.89 -12.57
N PRO A 206 -6.46 -2.57 -13.88
CA PRO A 206 -7.68 -2.61 -14.69
C PRO A 206 -8.11 -4.00 -15.17
N ASN A 207 -7.31 -5.04 -14.92
CA ASN A 207 -7.55 -6.39 -15.44
C ASN A 207 -7.14 -7.47 -14.44
N VAL A 208 -7.68 -8.68 -14.64
CA VAL A 208 -7.46 -9.86 -13.79
C VAL A 208 -5.98 -10.23 -13.62
N GLU A 209 -5.14 -10.05 -14.64
CA GLU A 209 -3.73 -10.44 -14.60
C GLU A 209 -2.95 -9.52 -13.67
N THR A 210 -3.14 -8.21 -13.83
CA THR A 210 -2.56 -7.21 -12.93
C THR A 210 -3.09 -7.40 -11.50
N PHE A 211 -4.39 -7.66 -11.33
CA PHE A 211 -4.98 -7.91 -10.01
C PHE A 211 -4.36 -9.13 -9.32
N PHE A 212 -4.22 -10.27 -10.00
CA PHE A 212 -3.64 -11.47 -9.38
C PHE A 212 -2.14 -11.35 -9.11
N ASN A 213 -1.39 -10.62 -9.95
CA ASN A 213 0.00 -10.29 -9.66
C ASN A 213 0.12 -9.53 -8.33
N GLU A 214 -0.69 -8.50 -8.15
CA GLU A 214 -0.75 -7.69 -6.94
C GLU A 214 -1.27 -8.48 -5.74
N GLN A 215 -2.38 -9.20 -5.90
CA GLN A 215 -3.02 -9.97 -4.83
C GLN A 215 -2.06 -11.01 -4.23
N VAL A 216 -1.32 -11.72 -5.08
CA VAL A 216 -0.37 -12.74 -4.63
C VAL A 216 0.88 -12.11 -4.02
N LEU A 217 1.40 -11.04 -4.62
CA LEU A 217 2.52 -10.31 -4.05
C LEU A 217 2.19 -9.73 -2.69
N ARG A 218 1.03 -9.08 -2.53
CA ARG A 218 0.58 -8.47 -1.27
C ARG A 218 0.48 -9.52 -0.17
N ALA A 219 -0.07 -10.70 -0.46
CA ALA A 219 -0.10 -11.80 0.50
C ALA A 219 1.31 -12.30 0.89
N ALA A 220 2.26 -12.37 -0.05
CA ALA A 220 3.65 -12.70 0.26
C ALA A 220 4.31 -11.61 1.11
N VAL A 221 4.07 -10.33 0.80
CA VAL A 221 4.54 -9.19 1.60
C VAL A 221 4.04 -9.31 3.03
N LEU A 222 2.78 -9.69 3.28
CA LEU A 222 2.28 -9.87 4.65
C LEU A 222 3.03 -10.96 5.44
N LEU A 223 3.42 -12.07 4.79
CA LEU A 223 4.25 -13.10 5.41
C LEU A 223 5.66 -12.59 5.70
N GLY A 224 6.25 -11.82 4.78
CA GLY A 224 7.55 -11.20 5.02
C GLY A 224 7.50 -10.15 6.12
N THR A 225 6.44 -9.35 6.18
CA THR A 225 6.22 -8.38 7.25
C THR A 225 6.10 -9.08 8.60
N LYS A 226 5.36 -10.19 8.67
CA LYS A 226 5.27 -11.03 9.86
C LYS A 226 6.64 -11.53 10.31
N ASP A 227 7.40 -12.15 9.40
CA ASP A 227 8.68 -12.78 9.74
C ASP A 227 9.76 -11.75 10.14
N LEU A 228 9.73 -10.55 9.54
CA LEU A 228 10.77 -9.54 9.71
C LEU A 228 10.44 -8.48 10.77
N TYR A 229 9.16 -8.21 11.02
CA TYR A 229 8.68 -7.12 11.91
C TYR A 229 7.60 -7.55 12.91
N GLY A 230 7.06 -8.77 12.78
CA GLY A 230 6.14 -9.37 13.75
C GLY A 230 4.67 -9.38 13.33
N GLU A 231 3.90 -10.19 14.06
CA GLU A 231 2.47 -10.45 13.80
C GLU A 231 1.62 -9.19 13.78
N LEU A 232 1.94 -8.22 14.65
CA LEU A 232 1.15 -7.00 14.79
C LEU A 232 1.15 -6.18 13.49
N GLU A 233 2.32 -6.02 12.88
CA GLU A 233 2.45 -5.28 11.62
C GLU A 233 1.81 -6.03 10.45
N SER A 234 1.94 -7.36 10.40
CA SER A 234 1.27 -8.18 9.40
C SER A 234 -0.26 -8.09 9.51
N ALA A 235 -0.79 -8.12 10.74
CA ALA A 235 -2.23 -7.95 10.98
C ALA A 235 -2.74 -6.58 10.53
N ARG A 236 -1.98 -5.49 10.76
CA ARG A 236 -2.33 -4.16 10.18
C ARG A 236 -2.38 -4.20 8.68
N GLY A 237 -1.35 -4.77 8.06
CA GLY A 237 -1.26 -4.89 6.61
C GLY A 237 -2.45 -5.65 6.06
N LEU A 238 -2.80 -6.79 6.66
CA LEU A 238 -3.93 -7.62 6.22
C LEU A 238 -5.23 -6.83 6.18
N GLU A 239 -5.57 -6.14 7.26
CA GLU A 239 -6.77 -5.33 7.31
C GLU A 239 -6.76 -4.21 6.25
N PHE A 240 -5.63 -3.54 6.06
CA PHE A 240 -5.48 -2.50 5.05
C PHE A 240 -5.69 -3.04 3.62
N GLU A 241 -5.11 -4.21 3.32
CA GLU A 241 -5.26 -4.87 2.02
C GLU A 241 -6.73 -5.25 1.76
N ILE A 242 -7.40 -5.81 2.77
CA ILE A 242 -8.83 -6.12 2.69
C ILE A 242 -9.66 -4.85 2.45
N LEU A 243 -9.44 -3.80 3.25
CA LEU A 243 -10.16 -2.53 3.17
C LEU A 243 -9.97 -1.82 1.83
N THR A 244 -8.82 -2.04 1.18
CA THR A 244 -8.47 -1.48 -0.14
C THR A 244 -9.01 -2.31 -1.30
N GLY A 245 -9.60 -3.47 -1.04
CA GLY A 245 -10.33 -4.30 -2.00
C GLY A 245 -9.63 -5.60 -2.36
N PHE A 246 -8.50 -5.94 -1.74
CA PHE A 246 -7.85 -7.24 -1.89
C PHE A 246 -8.50 -8.27 -0.96
N TYR A 247 -9.79 -8.56 -1.20
CA TYR A 247 -10.59 -9.44 -0.36
C TYR A 247 -10.12 -10.91 -0.35
N LEU A 248 -9.26 -11.30 -1.29
CA LEU A 248 -8.71 -12.66 -1.38
C LEU A 248 -7.45 -12.84 -0.51
N THR A 249 -7.00 -11.80 0.18
CA THR A 249 -5.70 -11.79 0.86
C THR A 249 -5.58 -12.88 1.92
N GLU A 250 -6.58 -13.05 2.79
CA GLU A 250 -6.56 -14.11 3.81
C GLU A 250 -6.41 -15.50 3.18
N PHE A 251 -7.27 -15.81 2.20
CA PHE A 251 -7.19 -17.07 1.46
C PHE A 251 -5.81 -17.28 0.84
N THR A 252 -5.26 -16.24 0.21
CA THR A 252 -3.95 -16.30 -0.44
C THR A 252 -2.84 -16.55 0.56
N VAL A 253 -2.87 -15.89 1.72
CA VAL A 253 -1.90 -16.07 2.81
C VAL A 253 -1.91 -17.53 3.28
N GLU A 254 -3.09 -18.15 3.44
CA GLU A 254 -3.17 -19.57 3.81
C GLU A 254 -2.58 -20.50 2.74
N GLN A 255 -2.80 -20.22 1.45
CA GLN A 255 -2.15 -20.98 0.37
C GLN A 255 -0.63 -20.81 0.39
N LEU A 256 -0.13 -19.60 0.66
CA LEU A 256 1.30 -19.35 0.76
C LEU A 256 1.94 -19.98 2.01
N LYS A 257 1.22 -20.08 3.14
CA LYS A 257 1.64 -20.87 4.30
C LYS A 257 1.73 -22.35 3.96
N PHE A 258 0.76 -22.88 3.21
CA PHE A 258 0.81 -24.26 2.71
C PHE A 258 2.06 -24.48 1.83
N TYR A 259 2.39 -23.53 0.95
CA TYR A 259 3.63 -23.57 0.18
C TYR A 259 4.89 -23.63 1.07
N GLN A 260 4.99 -22.77 2.09
CA GLN A 260 6.11 -22.77 3.03
C GLN A 260 6.23 -24.10 3.80
N ALA A 261 5.11 -24.71 4.17
CA ALA A 261 5.10 -26.00 4.89
C ALA A 261 5.42 -27.21 3.99
N ASN A 262 5.33 -27.07 2.66
CA ASN A 262 5.47 -28.16 1.69
C ASN A 262 6.59 -27.91 0.67
N ARG A 263 7.71 -27.31 1.10
CA ARG A 263 8.85 -27.00 0.21
C ARG A 263 9.52 -28.23 -0.40
N ASP A 264 9.37 -29.41 0.18
CA ASP A 264 9.82 -30.67 -0.41
C ASP A 264 9.05 -31.01 -1.71
N GLN A 265 7.77 -30.65 -1.76
CA GLN A 265 6.92 -30.83 -2.96
C GLN A 265 7.00 -29.63 -3.90
N TYR A 266 7.15 -28.43 -3.34
CA TYR A 266 7.26 -27.17 -4.07
C TYR A 266 8.57 -26.45 -3.73
N PRO A 267 9.72 -26.90 -4.29
CA PRO A 267 11.02 -26.29 -4.05
C PRO A 267 11.09 -24.78 -4.33
N ASP A 268 10.35 -24.31 -5.33
CA ASP A 268 10.25 -22.89 -5.69
C ASP A 268 8.80 -22.47 -5.95
N PHE A 269 8.59 -21.15 -5.97
CA PHE A 269 7.27 -20.57 -6.15
C PHE A 269 6.69 -20.85 -7.56
N VAL A 270 7.53 -20.96 -8.59
CA VAL A 270 7.06 -21.25 -9.96
C VAL A 270 6.40 -22.63 -10.02
N GLN A 271 6.93 -23.61 -9.29
CA GLN A 271 6.35 -24.95 -9.15
C GLN A 271 5.07 -24.96 -8.30
N PHE A 272 4.93 -23.99 -7.38
CA PHE A 272 3.72 -23.83 -6.57
C PHE A 272 2.55 -23.16 -7.31
N VAL A 273 2.81 -22.27 -8.27
CA VAL A 273 1.77 -21.50 -8.98
C VAL A 273 0.62 -22.37 -9.52
N PRO A 274 0.83 -23.52 -10.18
CA PRO A 274 -0.27 -24.37 -10.64
C PRO A 274 -1.23 -24.79 -9.52
N TYR A 275 -0.69 -25.16 -8.36
CA TYR A 275 -1.49 -25.52 -7.19
C TYR A 275 -2.30 -24.32 -6.70
N LEU A 276 -1.64 -23.16 -6.54
CA LEU A 276 -2.30 -21.93 -6.10
C LEU A 276 -3.49 -21.56 -6.99
N LEU A 277 -3.31 -21.57 -8.31
CA LEU A 277 -4.36 -21.23 -9.27
C LEU A 277 -5.52 -22.24 -9.26
N GLU A 278 -5.22 -23.52 -9.03
CA GLU A 278 -6.25 -24.55 -8.86
C GLU A 278 -7.03 -24.35 -7.55
N GLN A 279 -6.38 -23.95 -6.45
CA GLN A 279 -7.06 -23.66 -5.19
C GLN A 279 -8.06 -22.50 -5.33
N TYR A 280 -7.66 -21.42 -6.01
CA TYR A 280 -8.59 -20.33 -6.35
C TYR A 280 -9.79 -20.80 -7.16
N LYS A 281 -9.57 -21.71 -8.12
CA LYS A 281 -10.62 -22.23 -8.97
C LYS A 281 -11.59 -23.13 -8.18
N GLN A 282 -11.07 -23.97 -7.30
CA GLN A 282 -11.87 -24.90 -6.48
C GLN A 282 -12.75 -24.15 -5.47
N HIS A 283 -12.25 -23.07 -4.89
CA HIS A 283 -12.96 -22.25 -3.90
C HIS A 283 -13.64 -21.02 -4.52
N GLN A 284 -13.75 -20.95 -5.85
CA GLN A 284 -14.19 -19.73 -6.54
C GLN A 284 -15.57 -19.24 -6.08
N GLU A 285 -16.55 -20.14 -5.93
CA GLU A 285 -17.90 -19.78 -5.55
C GLU A 285 -17.98 -19.30 -4.08
N GLU A 286 -17.25 -19.95 -3.17
CA GLU A 286 -17.13 -19.54 -1.76
C GLU A 286 -16.51 -18.14 -1.64
N LEU A 287 -15.39 -17.91 -2.33
CA LEU A 287 -14.70 -16.63 -2.31
C LEU A 287 -15.57 -15.50 -2.90
N ILE A 288 -16.34 -15.78 -3.94
CA ILE A 288 -17.30 -14.81 -4.50
C ILE A 288 -18.42 -14.51 -3.51
N SER A 289 -18.93 -15.52 -2.80
CA SER A 289 -19.95 -15.33 -1.75
C SER A 289 -19.46 -14.36 -0.68
N LEU A 290 -18.23 -14.54 -0.20
CA LEU A 290 -17.61 -13.64 0.79
C LEU A 290 -17.58 -12.18 0.30
N ALA A 291 -17.22 -11.94 -0.96
CA ALA A 291 -17.22 -10.60 -1.54
C ALA A 291 -18.63 -10.00 -1.70
N GLN A 292 -19.62 -10.83 -2.02
CA GLN A 292 -21.02 -10.41 -2.17
C GLN A 292 -21.63 -10.07 -0.81
N GLU A 293 -21.49 -10.97 0.16
CA GLU A 293 -21.91 -10.75 1.54
C GLU A 293 -21.27 -9.49 2.12
N ALA A 294 -19.96 -9.31 1.93
CA ALA A 294 -19.27 -8.10 2.34
C ALA A 294 -19.81 -6.83 1.66
N LYS A 295 -20.25 -6.90 0.40
CA LYS A 295 -20.79 -5.74 -0.32
C LYS A 295 -22.20 -5.37 0.14
N GLU A 296 -23.01 -6.36 0.49
CA GLU A 296 -24.39 -6.19 0.98
C GLU A 296 -24.44 -5.92 2.48
N PHE A 297 -23.36 -6.24 3.20
CA PHE A 297 -23.27 -6.04 4.63
C PHE A 297 -23.34 -4.55 4.97
N GLU A 298 -24.27 -4.22 5.85
CA GLU A 298 -24.41 -2.87 6.38
C GLU A 298 -24.07 -2.89 7.86
N ILE A 299 -23.11 -2.03 8.25
CA ILE A 299 -22.74 -1.88 9.64
C ILE A 299 -23.89 -1.13 10.32
N LYS A 300 -24.64 -1.83 11.18
CA LYS A 300 -25.73 -1.25 11.99
C LYS A 300 -25.28 -0.89 13.38
N GLU A 301 -24.29 -1.59 13.92
CA GLU A 301 -23.81 -1.37 15.28
C GLU A 301 -22.29 -1.42 15.30
N VAL A 302 -21.68 -0.45 15.98
CA VAL A 302 -20.24 -0.45 16.29
C VAL A 302 -20.07 -0.39 17.79
N LYS A 303 -19.28 -1.33 18.31
CA LYS A 303 -19.09 -1.48 19.74
C LYS A 303 -17.88 -0.70 20.20
N ILE A 304 -18.08 0.25 21.10
CA ILE A 304 -17.02 1.00 21.75
C ILE A 304 -16.54 0.18 22.94
N LYS A 305 -15.26 -0.18 22.93
CA LYS A 305 -14.62 -1.04 23.94
C LYS A 305 -14.06 -0.23 25.09
N ALA A 306 -13.37 0.85 24.74
CA ALA A 306 -12.67 1.71 25.66
C ALA A 306 -12.44 3.08 25.01
N ALA A 307 -12.02 4.04 25.82
CA ALA A 307 -11.50 5.31 25.34
C ALA A 307 -10.26 5.68 26.15
N TYR A 308 -9.36 6.43 25.52
CA TYR A 308 -8.02 6.68 26.02
C TYR A 308 -7.59 8.12 25.82
N TRP A 309 -6.98 8.70 26.84
CA TRP A 309 -6.23 9.95 26.68
C TRP A 309 -4.85 9.68 26.10
N PRO A 310 -4.32 10.55 25.22
CA PRO A 310 -2.96 10.42 24.71
C PRO A 310 -1.94 10.21 25.83
N GLY A 311 -1.07 9.20 25.69
CA GLY A 311 -0.07 8.83 26.69
C GLY A 311 -0.52 7.82 27.74
N GLU A 312 -1.80 7.40 27.74
CA GLU A 312 -2.26 6.31 28.60
C GLU A 312 -1.70 4.95 28.19
N ARG A 313 -1.72 4.01 29.15
CA ARG A 313 -1.22 2.65 28.95
C ARG A 313 -1.98 1.95 27.83
N GLY A 314 -1.24 1.35 26.90
CA GLY A 314 -1.77 0.65 25.73
C GLY A 314 -1.84 1.50 24.47
N ILE A 315 -1.68 2.82 24.57
CA ILE A 315 -1.64 3.76 23.44
C ILE A 315 -0.49 4.77 23.52
N GLU A 316 0.55 4.47 24.28
CA GLU A 316 1.64 5.40 24.63
C GLU A 316 2.36 5.98 23.40
N MET A 317 2.39 5.21 22.30
CA MET A 317 3.05 5.58 21.05
C MET A 317 2.14 6.33 20.07
N LEU A 318 0.84 6.46 20.38
CA LEU A 318 -0.13 7.10 19.50
C LEU A 318 -0.26 8.59 19.84
N THR A 319 -0.08 9.42 18.82
CA THR A 319 -0.22 10.88 18.93
C THR A 319 -1.39 11.35 18.07
N PRO A 320 -2.31 12.16 18.63
CA PRO A 320 -3.42 12.70 17.84
C PRO A 320 -2.92 13.81 16.90
N ARG A 321 -3.59 13.96 15.75
CA ARG A 321 -3.31 15.07 14.82
C ARG A 321 -3.68 16.43 15.43
N TYR A 322 -4.78 16.47 16.18
CA TYR A 322 -5.25 17.68 16.84
C TYR A 322 -5.16 17.53 18.36
N HIS A 323 -4.77 18.59 19.05
CA HIS A 323 -4.79 18.65 20.50
C HIS A 323 -5.79 19.72 20.93
N PRO A 324 -6.60 19.48 21.98
CA PRO A 324 -6.73 18.22 22.72
C PRO A 324 -7.61 17.19 21.99
N SER A 325 -7.33 15.89 22.20
CA SER A 325 -8.10 14.78 21.61
C SER A 325 -8.21 13.57 22.54
N LEU A 326 -9.18 12.70 22.26
CA LEU A 326 -9.44 11.42 22.91
C LEU A 326 -9.51 10.32 21.84
N LEU A 327 -8.93 9.14 22.09
CA LEU A 327 -9.05 7.98 21.20
C LEU A 327 -10.13 7.05 21.70
N ILE A 328 -11.08 6.69 20.85
CA ILE A 328 -12.02 5.58 21.07
C ILE A 328 -11.44 4.31 20.46
N GLU A 329 -11.42 3.20 21.20
CA GLU A 329 -11.25 1.85 20.67
C GLU A 329 -12.61 1.24 20.32
N ALA A 330 -12.73 0.69 19.11
CA ALA A 330 -13.97 0.17 18.58
C ALA A 330 -13.81 -1.21 17.93
N GLU A 331 -14.83 -2.04 18.09
CA GLU A 331 -15.01 -3.30 17.39
C GLU A 331 -16.12 -3.13 16.34
N LEU A 332 -15.77 -3.39 15.07
CA LEU A 332 -16.72 -3.40 13.97
C LEU A 332 -17.18 -4.84 13.68
N PRO A 333 -18.45 -5.04 13.30
CA PRO A 333 -18.98 -6.36 13.01
C PRO A 333 -18.58 -6.84 11.61
N GLY A 334 -18.29 -8.13 11.49
CA GLY A 334 -18.05 -8.81 10.21
C GLY A 334 -16.71 -8.45 9.54
N ARG A 335 -16.27 -9.34 8.63
CA ARG A 335 -15.13 -9.15 7.72
C ARG A 335 -15.38 -9.94 6.43
N PRO A 336 -14.91 -9.47 5.26
CA PRO A 336 -14.18 -8.23 5.02
C PRO A 336 -15.09 -6.97 5.00
N LEU A 337 -14.54 -5.79 5.34
CA LEU A 337 -15.25 -4.49 5.27
C LEU A 337 -14.55 -3.56 4.28
N SER A 338 -15.29 -2.59 3.73
CA SER A 338 -14.75 -1.52 2.90
C SER A 338 -14.77 -0.17 3.62
N VAL A 339 -13.86 0.72 3.23
CA VAL A 339 -13.81 2.11 3.72
C VAL A 339 -15.16 2.83 3.56
N GLN A 340 -15.89 2.55 2.47
CA GLN A 340 -17.20 3.14 2.21
C GLN A 340 -18.24 2.71 3.25
N GLN A 341 -18.23 1.44 3.68
CA GLN A 341 -19.16 0.95 4.70
C GLN A 341 -18.89 1.58 6.07
N VAL A 342 -17.62 1.69 6.45
CA VAL A 342 -17.22 2.36 7.70
C VAL A 342 -17.68 3.83 7.66
N ASN A 343 -17.38 4.54 6.57
CA ASN A 343 -17.79 5.95 6.42
C ASN A 343 -19.31 6.13 6.41
N ALA A 344 -20.06 5.23 5.75
CA ALA A 344 -21.51 5.26 5.74
C ALA A 344 -22.10 5.11 7.15
N PHE A 345 -21.57 4.18 7.95
CA PHE A 345 -21.94 4.04 9.35
C PHE A 345 -21.65 5.31 10.14
N LEU A 346 -20.43 5.86 10.05
CA LEU A 346 -20.04 7.06 10.79
C LEU A 346 -20.96 8.26 10.48
N LEU A 347 -21.34 8.42 9.21
CA LEU A 347 -22.28 9.47 8.78
C LEU A 347 -23.70 9.23 9.32
N ALA A 348 -24.16 7.98 9.40
CA ALA A 348 -25.50 7.63 9.84
C ALA A 348 -25.67 7.61 11.36
N ALA A 349 -24.68 7.07 12.08
CA ALA A 349 -24.65 6.98 13.55
C ALA A 349 -24.32 8.32 14.23
N GLY A 350 -23.68 9.23 13.50
CA GLY A 350 -23.24 10.53 14.02
C GLY A 350 -21.79 10.51 14.48
N LEU A 351 -21.13 11.65 14.30
CA LEU A 351 -19.71 11.86 14.61
C LEU A 351 -19.48 12.56 15.95
N ASP A 352 -20.54 13.12 16.55
CA ASP A 352 -20.47 13.95 17.73
C ASP A 352 -20.71 13.12 18.99
N PHE A 353 -19.89 13.35 20.01
CA PHE A 353 -19.94 12.71 21.32
C PHE A 353 -19.95 13.76 22.41
N GLN A 354 -20.33 13.31 23.61
CA GLN A 354 -20.38 14.12 24.81
C GLN A 354 -19.69 13.40 25.97
N LEU A 355 -18.99 14.17 26.79
CA LEU A 355 -18.49 13.76 28.10
C LEU A 355 -19.40 14.36 29.16
N VAL A 356 -20.03 13.50 29.97
CA VAL A 356 -21.05 13.88 30.94
C VAL A 356 -20.63 13.44 32.35
N ALA A 357 -20.65 14.36 33.31
CA ALA A 357 -20.41 14.07 34.72
C ALA A 357 -21.49 14.75 35.58
N ALA A 358 -21.75 14.20 36.78
CA ALA A 358 -22.69 14.80 37.72
C ALA A 358 -22.24 16.21 38.12
N ASP A 359 -23.18 17.16 38.11
CA ASP A 359 -22.97 18.57 38.47
C ASP A 359 -21.86 19.30 37.65
N LYS A 360 -21.59 18.81 36.44
CA LYS A 360 -20.68 19.45 35.48
C LYS A 360 -21.39 19.80 34.18
N VAL A 361 -20.83 20.79 33.49
CA VAL A 361 -21.26 21.15 32.14
C VAL A 361 -20.91 20.00 31.19
N VAL A 362 -21.80 19.70 30.25
CA VAL A 362 -21.55 18.72 29.19
C VAL A 362 -20.44 19.24 28.28
N VAL A 363 -19.49 18.37 27.96
CA VAL A 363 -18.36 18.69 27.08
C VAL A 363 -18.53 17.96 25.75
N GLU A 364 -18.40 18.68 24.64
CA GLU A 364 -18.57 18.12 23.31
C GLU A 364 -17.23 17.72 22.66
N ALA A 365 -17.25 16.61 21.92
CA ALA A 365 -16.11 16.12 21.16
C ALA A 365 -16.60 15.55 19.81
N ARG A 366 -15.76 15.59 18.78
CA ARG A 366 -16.16 15.15 17.43
C ARG A 366 -15.12 14.26 16.79
N ILE A 367 -15.54 13.14 16.21
CA ILE A 367 -14.68 12.28 15.40
C ILE A 367 -14.15 13.06 14.20
N TYR A 368 -12.82 13.07 14.03
CA TYR A 368 -12.16 13.63 12.85
C TYR A 368 -11.34 12.60 12.07
N GLU A 369 -11.02 11.46 12.67
CA GLU A 369 -10.19 10.43 12.06
C GLU A 369 -10.60 9.05 12.56
N GLY A 370 -10.72 8.10 11.65
CA GLY A 370 -10.94 6.69 11.95
C GLY A 370 -9.93 5.84 11.20
N ASN A 371 -9.20 4.98 11.92
CA ASN A 371 -8.18 4.11 11.33
C ASN A 371 -7.93 2.89 12.22
N LEU A 372 -7.07 1.99 11.76
CA LEU A 372 -6.56 0.89 12.55
C LEU A 372 -5.34 1.34 13.35
N TYR A 373 -5.37 1.08 14.65
CA TYR A 373 -4.31 1.46 15.57
C TYR A 373 -3.82 0.27 16.40
N PRO A 374 -2.54 0.25 16.82
CA PRO A 374 -2.11 -0.58 17.95
C PRO A 374 -2.70 -0.08 19.25
N ILE A 375 -3.76 -0.70 19.72
CA ILE A 375 -4.31 -0.44 21.05
C ILE A 375 -4.11 -1.72 21.86
N ASN A 376 -3.43 -1.61 23.01
CA ASN A 376 -3.11 -2.75 23.88
C ASN A 376 -2.41 -3.92 23.16
N ASN A 377 -1.46 -3.61 22.27
CA ASN A 377 -0.76 -4.58 21.43
C ASN A 377 -1.69 -5.41 20.52
N GLN A 378 -2.87 -4.90 20.18
CA GLN A 378 -3.77 -5.49 19.20
C GLN A 378 -4.11 -4.46 18.12
N ILE A 379 -4.28 -4.93 16.89
CA ILE A 379 -4.76 -4.08 15.80
C ILE A 379 -6.27 -4.07 15.82
N THR A 380 -6.80 -2.89 16.06
CA THR A 380 -8.23 -2.68 16.18
C THR A 380 -8.60 -1.32 15.62
N TRP A 381 -9.89 -1.13 15.34
CA TRP A 381 -10.38 0.16 14.90
C TRP A 381 -10.31 1.14 16.05
N GLY A 382 -9.85 2.35 15.74
CA GLY A 382 -9.99 3.47 16.65
C GLY A 382 -10.43 4.73 15.93
N PHE A 383 -11.05 5.61 16.70
CA PHE A 383 -11.59 6.87 16.24
C PHE A 383 -11.07 7.99 17.14
N TRP A 384 -10.37 8.96 16.56
CA TRP A 384 -9.92 10.14 17.30
C TRP A 384 -11.02 11.20 17.31
N LEU A 385 -11.27 11.73 18.50
CA LEU A 385 -12.22 12.80 18.77
C LEU A 385 -11.45 14.04 19.17
N SER A 386 -11.69 15.15 18.49
CA SER A 386 -11.13 16.44 18.87
C SER A 386 -12.09 17.22 19.75
N PHE A 387 -11.52 18.04 20.62
CA PHE A 387 -12.22 19.06 21.40
C PHE A 387 -11.83 20.43 20.86
N THR A 388 -12.72 21.41 20.97
CA THR A 388 -12.28 22.81 20.91
C THR A 388 -11.58 23.17 22.23
N ASP A 389 -10.72 24.18 22.22
CA ASP A 389 -10.09 24.67 23.45
C ASP A 389 -11.14 25.08 24.51
N GLU A 390 -12.26 25.65 24.06
CA GLU A 390 -13.38 26.02 24.92
C GLU A 390 -14.02 24.79 25.56
N GLU A 391 -14.34 23.75 24.79
CA GLU A 391 -14.92 22.52 25.30
C GLU A 391 -13.98 21.82 26.29
N TYR A 392 -12.70 21.70 25.93
CA TYR A 392 -11.71 21.04 26.78
C TYR A 392 -11.51 21.77 28.12
N SER A 393 -11.58 23.10 28.14
CA SER A 393 -11.44 23.91 29.36
C SER A 393 -12.53 23.65 30.42
N LYS A 394 -13.65 23.03 30.02
CA LYS A 394 -14.75 22.66 30.92
C LYS A 394 -14.48 21.36 31.69
N LEU A 395 -13.50 20.56 31.27
CA LEU A 395 -13.13 19.33 31.96
C LEU A 395 -12.36 19.65 33.26
N ALA A 396 -12.73 18.99 34.35
CA ALA A 396 -12.14 19.22 35.67
C ALA A 396 -11.24 18.05 36.12
N PRO A 397 -10.01 18.31 36.59
CA PRO A 397 -9.13 17.27 37.12
C PRO A 397 -9.78 16.50 38.27
N GLY A 398 -9.55 15.17 38.32
CA GLY A 398 -10.12 14.29 39.33
C GLY A 398 -11.61 14.00 39.19
N VAL A 399 -12.27 14.50 38.14
CA VAL A 399 -13.66 14.17 37.82
C VAL A 399 -13.71 13.05 36.79
N THR A 400 -14.62 12.11 37.01
CA THR A 400 -14.89 11.01 36.09
C THR A 400 -16.04 11.38 35.15
N TYR A 401 -15.76 11.41 33.85
CA TYR A 401 -16.74 11.70 32.81
C TYR A 401 -17.19 10.42 32.11
N ARG A 402 -18.48 10.29 31.85
CA ARG A 402 -19.05 9.24 31.00
C ARG A 402 -19.07 9.70 29.56
N LEU A 403 -18.49 8.90 28.66
CA LEU A 403 -18.58 9.11 27.22
C LEU A 403 -19.94 8.62 26.71
N VAL A 404 -20.65 9.46 25.93
CA VAL A 404 -21.93 9.11 25.30
C VAL A 404 -21.98 9.68 23.87
N PRO A 405 -22.62 9.01 22.90
CA PRO A 405 -22.90 9.61 21.59
C PRO A 405 -23.87 10.79 21.75
N LYS A 406 -23.63 11.90 21.03
CA LYS A 406 -24.53 13.08 21.08
C LYS A 406 -25.82 12.82 20.32
N THR A 407 -25.74 12.07 19.23
CA THR A 407 -26.88 11.68 18.40
C THR A 407 -27.11 10.19 18.57
N GLU A 408 -28.34 9.82 18.89
CA GLU A 408 -28.77 8.42 18.89
C GLU A 408 -29.59 8.18 17.64
N ASN A 409 -29.10 7.29 16.77
CA ASN A 409 -29.86 6.78 15.64
C ASN A 409 -30.35 5.35 15.98
N PRO A 410 -31.66 5.08 15.99
CA PRO A 410 -32.20 3.78 16.38
C PRO A 410 -31.85 2.64 15.42
N GLU A 411 -31.41 2.96 14.20
CA GLU A 411 -30.97 1.98 13.21
C GLU A 411 -29.44 1.83 13.15
N TYR A 412 -28.67 2.86 13.52
CA TYR A 412 -27.20 2.88 13.45
C TYR A 412 -26.62 3.32 14.79
N LYS A 413 -26.09 2.37 15.55
CA LYS A 413 -25.78 2.60 16.97
C LYS A 413 -24.30 2.47 17.28
N TRP A 414 -23.82 3.41 18.09
CA TRP A 414 -22.67 3.20 18.94
C TRP A 414 -23.11 2.43 20.19
N VAL A 415 -22.56 1.24 20.40
CA VAL A 415 -22.94 0.34 21.50
C VAL A 415 -21.81 0.32 22.54
N MET A 416 -22.16 0.36 23.82
CA MET A 416 -21.22 0.24 24.94
C MET A 416 -21.74 -0.82 25.91
N ASP A 417 -20.98 -1.89 26.14
CA ASP A 417 -21.36 -2.95 27.10
C ASP A 417 -21.38 -2.44 28.55
N GLN A 418 -20.52 -1.46 28.84
CA GLN A 418 -20.35 -0.85 30.14
C GLN A 418 -20.12 0.65 29.94
N ALA A 419 -20.49 1.45 30.95
CA ALA A 419 -20.23 2.88 30.91
C ALA A 419 -18.72 3.13 30.81
N ILE A 420 -18.31 3.89 29.79
CA ILE A 420 -16.90 4.26 29.61
C ILE A 420 -16.66 5.53 30.39
N THR A 421 -15.79 5.43 31.38
CA THR A 421 -15.48 6.48 32.33
C THR A 421 -14.05 6.94 32.17
N LEU A 422 -13.84 8.24 32.00
CA LEU A 422 -12.55 8.87 31.79
C LEU A 422 -12.25 9.83 32.93
N ALA A 423 -11.10 9.68 33.56
CA ALA A 423 -10.52 10.71 34.41
C ALA A 423 -9.52 11.51 33.58
N LEU A 424 -9.48 12.83 33.73
CA LEU A 424 -8.37 13.61 33.17
C LEU A 424 -7.05 13.12 33.79
N PRO A 425 -5.97 12.97 32.99
CA PRO A 425 -4.66 12.56 33.47
C PRO A 425 -4.06 13.48 34.54
#